data_AF-A0A950RQ45-F1
#
_entry.id   AF-A0A950RQ45-F1
#
_cell.length_a   1.000
_cell.length_b   1.000
_cell.length_c   1.000
_cell.angle_alpha   90.00
_cell.angle_beta   90.00
_cell.angle_gamma   90.00
#
_symmetry.space_group_name_H-M   'P 1'
#
loop_
_entity.id
_entity.type
_entity.pdbx_description
1 polymer ?
#
loop_
_entity_poly.entity_id
_entity_poly.type
_entity_poly.pdbx_seq_one_letter_code
_entity_poly.pdbx_strand_id
1 'polypeptide(L)'
;ISIELIRALGPSTPTLGVCLGHQAIAEAFGGEVVRAPELMHGKASRVHHDGRGVLEGIPSPFSAVRYHSLCAAPERVPDVLEVTARTDTGVIMGVKHREYPVHGVQFHPESILTEHGKELLSNFLRVRAAVPA
;
A
#
# COMPACT_ATOMS: atom_id res chain seq x y z
N ILE A 1 -10.94 -4.51 15.46
CA ILE A 1 -9.48 -4.66 15.74
C ILE A 1 -8.62 -3.89 14.72
N SER A 2 -8.28 -4.43 13.54
CA SER A 2 -7.24 -3.81 12.68
C SER A 2 -7.54 -2.37 12.26
N ILE A 3 -8.78 -2.09 11.84
CA ILE A 3 -9.22 -0.76 11.40
C ILE A 3 -9.11 0.26 12.54
N GLU A 4 -9.61 -0.07 13.73
CA GLU A 4 -9.57 0.81 14.90
C GLU A 4 -8.13 1.06 15.36
N LEU A 5 -7.28 0.04 15.30
CA LEU A 5 -5.87 0.15 15.64
C LEU A 5 -5.12 1.08 14.66
N ILE A 6 -5.38 0.95 13.36
CA ILE A 6 -4.81 1.84 12.33
C ILE A 6 -5.23 3.30 12.60
N ARG A 7 -6.51 3.54 12.93
CA ARG A 7 -6.99 4.90 13.27
C ARG A 7 -6.32 5.45 14.53
N ALA A 8 -6.19 4.64 15.56
CA ALA A 8 -5.66 5.08 16.84
C ALA A 8 -4.14 5.33 16.82
N LEU A 9 -3.38 4.45 16.15
CA LEU A 9 -1.92 4.50 16.15
C LEU A 9 -1.32 5.17 14.91
N GLY A 10 -2.07 5.24 13.80
CA GLY A 10 -1.62 5.81 12.54
C GLY A 10 -0.94 7.18 12.66
N PRO A 11 -1.48 8.15 13.44
CA PRO A 11 -0.87 9.47 13.60
C PRO A 11 0.53 9.45 14.21
N SER A 12 0.86 8.48 15.07
CA SER A 12 2.06 8.50 15.91
C SER A 12 2.99 7.31 15.71
N THR A 13 2.55 6.26 15.00
CA THR A 13 3.28 5.00 14.82
C THR A 13 3.40 4.69 13.33
N PRO A 14 4.63 4.61 12.78
CA PRO A 14 4.82 4.16 11.40
C PRO A 14 4.15 2.82 11.15
N THR A 15 3.28 2.78 10.14
CA THR A 15 2.46 1.60 9.85
C THR A 15 2.60 1.22 8.37
N LEU A 16 2.95 -0.02 8.10
CA LEU A 16 2.94 -0.61 6.77
C LEU A 16 1.86 -1.69 6.69
N GLY A 17 0.80 -1.45 5.92
CA GLY A 17 -0.21 -2.44 5.61
C GLY A 17 0.14 -3.23 4.36
N VAL A 18 0.29 -4.54 4.47
CA VAL A 18 0.54 -5.45 3.34
C VAL A 18 -0.71 -6.25 3.03
N CYS A 19 -1.11 -6.32 1.75
CA CYS A 19 -2.25 -7.10 1.28
C CYS A 19 -3.57 -6.75 2.00
N LEU A 20 -4.07 -7.60 2.91
CA LEU A 20 -5.24 -7.28 3.73
C LEU A 20 -5.00 -6.05 4.64
N GLY A 21 -3.75 -5.81 5.07
CA GLY A 21 -3.39 -4.61 5.81
C GLY A 21 -3.54 -3.33 4.97
N HIS A 22 -3.25 -3.39 3.66
CA HIS A 22 -3.48 -2.28 2.74
C HIS A 22 -4.99 -1.99 2.60
N GLN A 23 -5.81 -3.04 2.50
CA GLN A 23 -7.27 -2.93 2.43
C GLN A 23 -7.82 -2.33 3.73
N ALA A 24 -7.33 -2.78 4.89
CA ALA A 24 -7.70 -2.22 6.18
C ALA A 24 -7.31 -0.74 6.33
N ILE A 25 -6.18 -0.31 5.74
CA ILE A 25 -5.82 1.13 5.69
C ILE A 25 -6.83 1.90 4.85
N ALA A 26 -7.19 1.39 3.66
CA ALA A 26 -8.20 2.04 2.83
C ALA A 26 -9.51 2.22 3.61
N GLU A 27 -10.06 1.17 4.22
CA GLU A 27 -11.29 1.23 5.01
C GLU A 27 -11.15 2.12 6.26
N ALA A 28 -10.00 2.07 6.94
CA ALA A 28 -9.76 2.89 8.12
C ALA A 28 -9.92 4.38 7.84
N PHE A 29 -9.55 4.84 6.64
CA PHE A 29 -9.64 6.25 6.28
C PHE A 29 -10.85 6.59 5.40
N GLY A 30 -11.82 5.67 5.27
CA GLY A 30 -13.10 5.92 4.60
C GLY A 30 -13.17 5.46 3.14
N GLY A 31 -12.19 4.67 2.68
CA GLY A 31 -12.24 4.01 1.39
C GLY A 31 -13.09 2.74 1.40
N GLU A 32 -13.35 2.22 0.21
CA GLU A 32 -14.13 1.00 -0.01
C GLU A 32 -13.25 -0.12 -0.59
N VAL A 33 -13.46 -1.35 -0.12
CA VAL A 33 -12.79 -2.55 -0.65
C VAL A 33 -13.79 -3.34 -1.49
N VAL A 34 -13.46 -3.52 -2.76
CA VAL A 34 -14.32 -4.19 -3.75
C VAL A 34 -13.62 -5.42 -4.30
N ARG A 35 -14.36 -6.25 -5.05
CA ARG A 35 -13.74 -7.33 -5.82
C ARG A 35 -12.79 -6.76 -6.85
N ALA A 36 -11.58 -7.32 -6.89
CA ALA A 36 -10.63 -6.97 -7.94
C ALA A 36 -11.22 -7.39 -9.30
N PRO A 37 -11.04 -6.56 -10.36
CA PRO A 37 -11.50 -6.89 -11.70
C PRO A 37 -10.86 -8.17 -12.24
N GLU A 38 -9.69 -8.54 -11.69
CA GLU A 38 -8.96 -9.75 -12.03
C GLU A 38 -8.52 -10.51 -10.78
N LEU A 39 -8.89 -11.79 -10.71
CA LEU A 39 -8.40 -12.74 -9.70
C LEU A 39 -6.94 -13.11 -10.01
N MET A 40 -6.02 -12.71 -9.13
CA MET A 40 -4.60 -13.05 -9.23
C MET A 40 -4.18 -13.88 -8.01
N HIS A 41 -3.72 -15.10 -8.25
CA HIS A 41 -3.17 -15.97 -7.20
C HIS A 41 -1.77 -16.46 -7.60
N GLY A 42 -0.74 -15.96 -6.93
CA GLY A 42 0.65 -16.34 -7.17
C GLY A 42 1.20 -15.87 -8.52
N LYS A 43 0.58 -14.86 -9.15
CA LYS A 43 1.03 -14.28 -10.41
C LYS A 43 1.74 -12.95 -10.18
N ALA A 44 2.78 -12.72 -10.96
CA ALA A 44 3.44 -11.44 -11.05
C ALA A 44 2.55 -10.42 -11.77
N SER A 45 2.56 -9.18 -11.32
CA SER A 45 1.94 -8.04 -12.01
C SER A 45 2.92 -6.89 -12.09
N ARG A 46 2.88 -6.14 -13.19
CA ARG A 46 3.64 -4.90 -13.33
C ARG A 46 2.99 -3.82 -12.48
N VAL A 47 3.77 -3.23 -11.58
CA VAL A 47 3.35 -2.16 -10.69
C VAL A 47 4.04 -0.86 -11.10
N HIS A 48 3.24 0.12 -11.51
CA HIS A 48 3.67 1.48 -11.80
C HIS A 48 3.49 2.34 -10.55
N HIS A 49 4.41 3.26 -10.30
CA HIS A 49 4.36 4.09 -9.10
C HIS A 49 5.01 5.46 -9.30
N ASP A 50 4.75 6.36 -8.36
CA ASP A 50 5.25 7.74 -8.37
C ASP A 50 6.64 7.92 -7.70
N GLY A 51 7.16 6.85 -7.10
CA GLY A 51 8.48 6.82 -6.47
C GLY A 51 8.50 7.49 -5.09
N ARG A 52 7.34 7.66 -4.47
CA ARG A 52 7.22 8.34 -3.17
C ARG A 52 7.06 7.34 -2.02
N GLY A 53 7.49 7.78 -0.83
CA GLY A 53 7.32 7.02 0.40
C GLY A 53 8.12 5.71 0.36
N VAL A 54 7.48 4.59 0.68
CA VAL A 54 8.14 3.28 0.69
C VAL A 54 8.65 2.84 -0.69
N LEU A 55 8.23 3.50 -1.78
CA LEU A 55 8.63 3.20 -3.16
C LEU A 55 9.79 4.06 -3.67
N GLU A 56 10.41 4.87 -2.80
CA GLU A 56 11.56 5.70 -3.16
C GLU A 56 12.76 4.86 -3.65
N GLY A 57 13.38 5.28 -4.74
CA GLY A 57 14.55 4.60 -5.32
C GLY A 57 14.24 3.33 -6.14
N ILE A 58 13.01 2.80 -6.07
CA ILE A 58 12.61 1.60 -6.80
C ILE A 58 12.34 1.93 -8.29
N PRO A 59 12.80 1.12 -9.25
CA PRO A 59 12.45 1.30 -10.67
C PRO A 59 10.96 1.14 -10.95
N SER A 60 10.42 1.96 -11.85
CA SER A 60 9.02 1.88 -12.26
C SER A 60 8.88 1.57 -13.75
N PRO A 61 8.05 0.57 -14.15
CA PRO A 61 7.38 -0.39 -13.28
C PRO A 61 8.31 -1.51 -12.79
N PHE A 62 7.92 -2.21 -11.73
CA PHE A 62 8.56 -3.44 -11.26
C PHE A 62 7.56 -4.60 -11.16
N SER A 63 8.06 -5.83 -11.08
CA SER A 63 7.27 -7.05 -10.92
C SER A 63 7.01 -7.36 -9.45
N ALA A 64 5.72 -7.46 -9.08
CA ALA A 64 5.30 -7.79 -7.72
C ALA A 64 4.30 -8.94 -7.68
N VAL A 65 4.36 -9.76 -6.63
CA VAL A 65 3.44 -10.89 -6.46
C VAL A 65 2.12 -10.47 -5.84
N ARG A 66 1.02 -10.96 -6.42
CA ARG A 66 -0.34 -10.77 -5.94
C ARG A 66 -1.00 -12.10 -5.56
N TYR A 67 -1.78 -12.08 -4.48
CA TYR A 67 -2.59 -13.22 -4.01
C TYR A 67 -4.05 -12.87 -3.72
N HIS A 68 -4.49 -11.65 -4.06
CA HIS A 68 -5.73 -11.07 -3.55
C HIS A 68 -6.87 -11.08 -4.58
N SER A 69 -8.08 -11.35 -4.07
CA SER A 69 -9.35 -11.29 -4.79
C SER A 69 -10.10 -9.95 -4.60
N LEU A 70 -9.62 -9.12 -3.68
CA LEU A 70 -10.18 -7.81 -3.34
C LEU A 70 -9.14 -6.70 -3.56
N CYS A 71 -9.58 -5.47 -3.78
CA CYS A 71 -8.72 -4.29 -3.85
C CYS A 71 -9.46 -3.04 -3.39
N ALA A 72 -8.72 -1.98 -3.04
CA ALA A 72 -9.32 -0.67 -2.82
C ALA A 72 -9.98 -0.17 -4.12
N ALA A 73 -11.21 0.35 -4.02
CA ALA A 73 -11.97 0.89 -5.14
C ALA A 73 -11.34 2.22 -5.62
N PRO A 74 -10.87 2.31 -6.88
CA PRO A 74 -10.21 3.51 -7.39
C PRO A 74 -11.01 4.81 -7.25
N GLU A 75 -12.32 4.73 -7.39
CA GLU A 75 -13.28 5.84 -7.39
C GLU A 75 -13.69 6.25 -5.97
N ARG A 76 -13.27 5.48 -4.96
CA ARG A 76 -13.61 5.66 -3.54
C ARG A 76 -12.38 5.77 -2.66
N VAL A 77 -11.22 6.10 -3.22
CA VAL A 77 -10.06 6.45 -2.38
C VAL A 77 -10.32 7.83 -1.76
N PRO A 78 -10.35 7.94 -0.42
CA PRO A 78 -10.60 9.21 0.25
C PRO A 78 -9.41 10.15 0.08
N ASP A 79 -9.66 11.46 0.07
CA ASP A 79 -8.61 12.47 -0.20
C ASP A 79 -7.44 12.41 0.78
N VAL A 80 -7.64 11.93 2.00
CA VAL A 80 -6.57 11.75 3.01
C VAL A 80 -5.54 10.68 2.61
N LEU A 81 -5.84 9.83 1.64
CA LEU A 81 -4.94 8.84 1.06
C LEU A 81 -4.50 9.25 -0.35
N GLU A 82 -3.19 9.32 -0.55
CA GLU A 82 -2.57 9.43 -1.88
C GLU A 82 -2.37 8.04 -2.47
N VAL A 83 -2.83 7.82 -3.70
CA VAL A 83 -2.49 6.59 -4.44
C VAL A 83 -1.08 6.72 -4.98
N THR A 84 -0.18 5.85 -4.54
CA THR A 84 1.24 5.87 -4.91
C THR A 84 1.60 4.84 -5.98
N ALA A 85 0.79 3.79 -6.16
CA ALA A 85 1.05 2.75 -7.16
C ALA A 85 -0.22 2.12 -7.74
N ARG A 86 -0.15 1.67 -9.00
CA ARG A 86 -1.24 1.01 -9.74
C ARG A 86 -0.73 -0.07 -10.70
N THR A 87 -1.60 -1.00 -11.11
CA THR A 87 -1.36 -1.88 -12.28
C THR A 87 -1.73 -1.19 -13.59
N ASP A 88 -1.38 -1.82 -14.73
CA ASP A 88 -1.82 -1.39 -16.07
C ASP A 88 -3.35 -1.27 -16.20
N THR A 89 -4.09 -2.09 -15.44
CA THR A 89 -5.56 -2.14 -15.40
C THR A 89 -6.17 -1.21 -14.36
N GLY A 90 -5.36 -0.36 -13.71
CA GLY A 90 -5.82 0.66 -12.77
C GLY A 90 -6.04 0.19 -11.33
N VAL A 91 -5.79 -1.10 -11.02
CA VAL A 91 -5.90 -1.63 -9.65
C VAL A 91 -4.92 -0.89 -8.75
N ILE A 92 -5.39 -0.41 -7.60
CA ILE A 92 -4.55 0.29 -6.63
C ILE A 92 -3.59 -0.71 -5.99
N MET A 93 -2.31 -0.40 -6.10
CA MET A 93 -1.21 -1.23 -5.60
C MET A 93 -0.47 -0.58 -4.42
N GLY A 94 -0.62 0.73 -4.24
CA GLY A 94 0.05 1.48 -3.18
C GLY A 94 -0.77 2.69 -2.76
N VAL A 95 -0.80 2.96 -1.45
CA VAL A 95 -1.35 4.18 -0.86
C VAL A 95 -0.42 4.72 0.22
N LYS A 96 -0.52 6.02 0.48
CA LYS A 96 0.16 6.73 1.56
C LYS A 96 -0.81 7.72 2.20
N HIS A 97 -0.87 7.80 3.53
CA HIS A 97 -1.63 8.86 4.19
C HIS A 97 -0.90 10.21 4.03
N ARG A 98 -1.65 11.27 3.72
CA ARG A 98 -1.08 12.61 3.49
C ARG A 98 -0.32 13.15 4.69
N GLU A 99 -0.87 12.93 5.88
CA GLU A 99 -0.37 13.52 7.13
C GLU A 99 0.31 12.51 8.07
N TYR A 100 0.03 11.22 7.93
CA TYR A 100 0.42 10.20 8.91
C TYR A 100 1.49 9.30 8.31
N PRO A 101 2.39 8.70 9.11
CA PRO A 101 3.41 7.75 8.66
C PRO A 101 2.81 6.38 8.28
N VAL A 102 1.69 6.37 7.57
CA VAL A 102 0.92 5.18 7.21
C VAL A 102 1.06 4.94 5.70
N HIS A 103 1.53 3.75 5.35
CA HIS A 103 1.71 3.29 3.99
C HIS A 103 1.01 1.94 3.81
N GLY A 104 0.40 1.73 2.65
CA GLY A 104 -0.21 0.44 2.32
C GLY A 104 0.25 -0.03 0.95
N VAL A 105 0.63 -1.31 0.83
CA VAL A 105 0.91 -1.96 -0.45
C VAL A 105 0.06 -3.22 -0.62
N GLN A 106 -0.57 -3.35 -1.78
CA GLN A 106 -1.52 -4.44 -2.04
C GLN A 106 -0.82 -5.76 -2.41
N PHE A 107 0.43 -5.67 -2.89
CA PHE A 107 1.31 -6.80 -3.19
C PHE A 107 2.15 -7.21 -1.97
N HIS A 108 2.90 -8.30 -2.09
CA HIS A 108 3.68 -8.90 -1.01
C HIS A 108 5.18 -8.58 -1.15
N PRO A 109 5.72 -7.51 -0.53
CA PRO A 109 7.15 -7.17 -0.59
C PRO A 109 8.05 -8.20 0.11
N GLU A 110 7.49 -9.05 0.96
CA GLU A 110 8.18 -10.14 1.64
C GLU A 110 8.40 -11.37 0.75
N SER A 111 7.66 -11.49 -0.36
CA SER A 111 7.78 -12.61 -1.28
C SER A 111 9.10 -12.55 -2.05
N ILE A 112 9.80 -13.68 -2.16
CA ILE A 112 11.05 -13.81 -2.94
C ILE A 112 10.86 -13.42 -4.40
N LEU A 113 9.64 -13.58 -4.93
CA LEU A 113 9.30 -13.30 -6.32
C LEU A 113 8.91 -11.83 -6.57
N THR A 114 8.85 -10.99 -5.53
CA THR A 114 8.65 -9.54 -5.67
C THR A 114 10.00 -8.85 -5.83
N GLU A 115 10.19 -8.14 -6.94
CA GLU A 115 11.38 -7.33 -7.16
C GLU A 115 11.43 -6.18 -6.14
N HIS A 116 12.64 -5.81 -5.71
CA HIS A 116 12.88 -4.67 -4.81
C HIS A 116 12.16 -4.73 -3.45
N GLY A 117 11.59 -5.88 -3.06
CA GLY A 117 10.87 -6.03 -1.78
C GLY A 117 11.68 -5.65 -0.54
N LYS A 118 12.97 -6.04 -0.50
CA LYS A 118 13.90 -5.67 0.59
C LYS A 118 14.19 -4.16 0.64
N GLU A 119 14.27 -3.52 -0.51
CA GLU A 119 14.50 -2.07 -0.62
C GLU A 119 13.27 -1.31 -0.12
N LEU A 120 12.08 -1.73 -0.51
CA LEU A 120 10.81 -1.20 0.01
C LEU A 120 10.73 -1.30 1.53
N LEU A 121 11.06 -2.48 2.09
CA LEU A 121 11.10 -2.68 3.54
C LEU A 121 12.17 -1.81 4.20
N SER A 122 13.33 -1.62 3.58
CA SER A 122 14.37 -0.71 4.07
C SER A 122 13.88 0.74 4.10
N ASN A 123 13.14 1.18 3.09
CA ASN A 123 12.53 2.50 3.04
C ASN A 123 11.51 2.68 4.16
N PHE A 124 10.67 1.67 4.40
CA PHE A 124 9.71 1.70 5.51
C PHE A 124 10.39 1.85 6.88
N LEU A 125 11.51 1.15 7.13
CA LEU A 125 12.26 1.27 8.39
C LEU A 125 12.86 2.67 8.62
N ARG A 126 12.95 3.50 7.57
CA ARG A 126 13.37 4.91 7.66
C ARG A 126 12.21 5.86 7.87
N VAL A 127 10.96 5.44 7.68
CA VAL A 127 9.78 6.25 7.98
C VAL A 127 9.80 6.60 9.47
N ARG A 128 9.50 7.87 9.77
CA ARG A 128 9.42 8.40 11.12
C ARG A 128 8.03 8.98 11.31
N ALA A 129 7.45 8.78 12.49
CA ALA A 129 6.33 9.60 12.90
C ALA A 129 6.82 11.04 13.07
N ALA A 130 5.95 12.01 12.75
CA ALA A 130 6.19 13.37 13.17
C ALA A 130 6.33 13.37 14.70
N VAL A 131 7.41 13.94 15.22
CA VAL A 131 7.52 14.18 16.65
C VAL A 131 6.50 15.28 16.96
N PRO A 132 5.51 15.04 17.85
CA PRO A 132 4.64 16.12 18.30
C PRO A 132 5.51 17.22 18.91
N ALA A 133 5.27 18.47 18.50
CA ALA A 133 5.92 19.64 19.09
C ALA A 133 5.57 19.79 20.57
#